data_AF-A0A2W6C381-F1
#
_entry.id   AF-A0A2W6C381-F1
#
_cell.length_a   1.000
_cell.length_b   1.000
_cell.length_c   1.000
_cell.angle_alpha   90.00
_cell.angle_beta   90.00
_cell.angle_gamma   90.00
#
_symmetry.space_group_name_H-M   'P 1'
#
loop_
_entity.id
_entity.type
_entity.pdbx_description
1 polymer ?
#
loop_
_entity_poly.entity_id
_entity_poly.type
_entity_poly.pdbx_seq_one_letter_code
_entity_poly.pdbx_strand_id
1 'polypeptide(L)'
;MNSTRQCRGRLAPLGATALVCLLAACGSSTSGSKNTAGPQGSVVAGATTNQSSAAPAATTRASQPSSGPADACKLVSAAEAQAALGKPVRPAKAKAGATGRSANCTYESTDFANGTAAGLALVITYFPHSSMTKTQFDANYGGNGSRAVTGLGDSAWYLGGMLNVYAQGANLSVTIVSLNAEATVAQLEPVARRALARI
;
A
#
# COMPACT_ATOMS: atom_id res chain seq x y z
N MET A 1 -16.36 42.02 25.41
CA MET A 1 -15.28 41.88 26.43
C MET A 1 -14.32 40.81 25.90
N ASN A 2 -13.49 41.14 24.91
CA ASN A 2 -12.06 41.44 25.05
C ASN A 2 -11.27 40.48 25.96
N SER A 3 -10.58 39.52 25.35
CA SER A 3 -9.37 38.92 25.92
C SER A 3 -8.41 38.51 24.79
N THR A 4 -7.70 39.52 24.31
CA THR A 4 -6.53 39.43 23.44
C THR A 4 -5.34 38.99 24.30
N ARG A 5 -4.85 37.75 24.17
CA ARG A 5 -3.55 37.36 24.73
C ARG A 5 -2.51 37.29 23.61
N GLN A 6 -1.69 38.34 23.59
CA GLN A 6 -0.44 38.42 22.84
C GLN A 6 0.60 37.51 23.50
N CYS A 7 1.12 36.52 22.77
CA CYS A 7 2.40 35.91 23.09
C CYS A 7 3.47 36.51 22.17
N ARG A 8 4.22 37.46 22.74
CA ARG A 8 5.46 38.01 22.19
C ARG A 8 6.63 37.11 22.57
N GLY A 9 7.62 37.02 21.67
CA GLY A 9 8.98 36.55 21.95
C GLY A 9 9.30 35.24 21.23
N ARG A 10 10.40 35.10 20.47
CA ARG A 10 11.64 35.87 20.38
C ARG A 10 12.20 35.76 18.96
N LEU A 11 12.67 36.89 18.42
CA LEU A 11 13.64 36.95 17.33
C LEU A 11 15.01 36.53 17.84
N ALA A 12 15.76 35.76 17.03
CA ALA A 12 17.20 35.88 16.74
C ALA A 12 17.69 34.58 16.06
N PRO A 13 18.83 34.57 15.35
CA PRO A 13 19.30 35.50 14.34
C PRO A 13 19.71 34.78 13.03
N LEU A 14 19.97 35.60 12.00
CA LEU A 14 20.64 35.23 10.75
C LEU A 14 21.98 34.52 10.99
N GLY A 15 22.14 33.33 10.43
CA GLY A 15 23.41 32.65 10.27
C GLY A 15 23.62 32.31 8.80
N ALA A 16 24.39 33.14 8.11
CA ALA A 16 24.86 32.90 6.76
C ALA A 16 25.85 31.74 6.74
N THR A 17 25.65 30.77 5.84
CA THR A 17 26.74 29.88 5.42
C THR A 17 26.55 29.57 3.94
N ALA A 18 27.37 30.24 3.13
CA ALA A 18 27.53 29.93 1.73
C ALA A 18 28.15 28.53 1.60
N LEU A 19 27.48 27.62 0.90
CA LEU A 19 28.05 26.35 0.49
C LEU A 19 28.02 26.28 -1.05
N VAL A 20 29.19 26.53 -1.63
CA VAL A 20 29.52 26.26 -3.03
C VAL A 20 29.60 24.75 -3.19
N CYS A 21 28.74 24.17 -4.03
CA CYS A 21 28.95 22.83 -4.59
C CYS A 21 28.72 22.88 -6.10
N LEU A 22 29.80 23.12 -6.84
CA LEU A 22 29.95 22.58 -8.19
C LEU A 22 29.96 21.06 -8.08
N LEU A 23 29.08 20.37 -8.80
CA LEU A 23 29.34 19.01 -9.29
C LEU A 23 28.52 18.77 -10.56
N ALA A 24 29.27 18.58 -11.63
CA ALA A 24 28.82 18.19 -12.95
C ALA A 24 28.36 16.72 -12.96
N ALA A 25 27.32 16.41 -13.73
CA ALA A 25 27.16 15.13 -14.44
C ALA A 25 26.03 15.22 -15.47
N CYS A 26 26.35 15.71 -16.67
CA CYS A 26 25.66 15.28 -17.89
C CYS A 26 26.19 13.89 -18.26
N GLY A 27 25.30 12.95 -18.55
CA GLY A 27 25.68 11.60 -18.96
C GLY A 27 24.49 10.81 -19.48
N SER A 28 24.15 11.09 -20.73
CA SER A 28 23.04 10.52 -21.48
C SER A 28 23.31 9.09 -21.97
N SER A 29 22.22 8.32 -22.08
CA SER A 29 21.95 7.30 -23.12
C SER A 29 22.74 5.97 -23.11
N THR A 30 22.04 4.84 -23.24
CA THR A 30 22.12 3.94 -24.41
C THR A 30 21.05 2.83 -24.35
N SER A 31 20.37 2.68 -25.48
CA SER A 31 19.32 1.72 -25.84
C SER A 31 19.80 0.26 -25.86
N GLY A 32 18.88 -0.68 -25.59
CA GLY A 32 19.11 -2.11 -25.76
C GLY A 32 17.82 -2.88 -26.02
N SER A 33 17.40 -2.92 -27.28
CA SER A 33 16.36 -3.81 -27.81
C SER A 33 16.84 -5.26 -27.83
N LYS A 34 15.94 -6.23 -27.58
CA LYS A 34 15.87 -7.49 -28.35
C LYS A 34 14.57 -8.25 -28.09
N ASN A 35 13.77 -8.35 -29.15
CA ASN A 35 12.66 -9.28 -29.33
C ASN A 35 13.14 -10.74 -29.25
N THR A 36 12.31 -11.63 -28.73
CA THR A 36 12.25 -13.01 -29.25
C THR A 36 10.81 -13.51 -29.17
N ALA A 37 10.15 -13.51 -30.34
CA ALA A 37 8.92 -14.24 -30.59
C ALA A 37 9.27 -15.72 -30.83
N GLY A 38 8.43 -16.62 -30.33
CA GLY A 38 8.45 -18.03 -30.68
C GLY A 38 7.02 -18.54 -30.87
N PRO A 39 6.64 -19.02 -32.06
CA PRO A 39 5.39 -19.71 -32.29
C PRO A 39 5.60 -21.23 -32.51
N GLN A 40 4.47 -21.94 -32.50
CA GLN A 40 4.19 -23.26 -33.10
C GLN A 40 4.45 -24.55 -32.30
N GLY A 41 3.37 -25.35 -32.25
CA GLY A 41 3.30 -26.77 -31.93
C GLY A 41 1.83 -27.20 -31.94
N SER A 42 1.22 -27.36 -33.12
CA SER A 42 1.01 -28.63 -33.85
C SER A 42 -0.07 -29.55 -33.26
N VAL A 43 -1.09 -29.69 -34.08
CA VAL A 43 -2.26 -30.59 -34.05
C VAL A 43 -1.88 -32.07 -34.03
N VAL A 44 -2.66 -32.89 -33.33
CA VAL A 44 -2.84 -34.32 -33.61
C VAL A 44 -4.32 -34.65 -33.54
N ALA A 45 -4.88 -35.06 -34.67
CA ALA A 45 -6.18 -35.69 -34.80
C ALA A 45 -6.02 -37.22 -34.66
N GLY A 46 -6.94 -37.88 -33.95
CA GLY A 46 -6.88 -39.33 -33.78
C GLY A 46 -8.15 -39.94 -33.16
N ALA A 47 -9.01 -40.42 -34.06
CA ALA A 47 -9.88 -41.61 -34.01
C ALA A 47 -10.87 -41.86 -32.85
N THR A 48 -12.11 -42.03 -33.29
CA THR A 48 -13.33 -42.54 -32.64
C THR A 48 -13.22 -43.99 -32.16
N THR A 49 -13.63 -44.27 -30.91
CA THR A 49 -14.18 -45.58 -30.50
C THR A 49 -15.27 -45.38 -29.45
N ASN A 50 -16.49 -45.81 -29.78
CA ASN A 50 -17.61 -45.97 -28.85
C ASN A 50 -17.29 -47.07 -27.82
N GLN A 51 -17.38 -46.78 -26.53
CA GLN A 51 -17.59 -47.82 -25.52
C GLN A 51 -18.36 -47.30 -24.30
N SER A 52 -19.21 -48.19 -23.79
CA SER A 52 -20.36 -47.97 -22.94
C SER A 52 -20.03 -47.83 -21.45
N SER A 53 -20.80 -46.97 -20.77
CA SER A 53 -21.28 -47.06 -19.38
C SER A 53 -20.37 -47.59 -18.27
N ALA A 54 -19.82 -46.66 -17.48
CA ALA A 54 -19.81 -46.73 -16.01
C ALA A 54 -19.65 -45.30 -15.47
N ALA A 55 -20.56 -44.88 -14.57
CA ALA A 55 -20.55 -43.55 -13.97
C ALA A 55 -19.25 -43.34 -13.16
N PRO A 56 -18.41 -42.34 -13.49
CA PRO A 56 -17.31 -41.96 -12.63
C PRO A 56 -17.89 -41.13 -11.49
N ALA A 57 -17.62 -41.55 -10.26
CA ALA A 57 -17.79 -40.71 -9.09
C ALA A 57 -17.15 -39.35 -9.36
N ALA A 58 -17.92 -38.28 -9.14
CA ALA A 58 -17.45 -36.91 -9.29
C ALA A 58 -16.27 -36.68 -8.34
N THR A 59 -15.05 -36.89 -8.83
CA THR A 59 -13.85 -36.36 -8.22
C THR A 59 -13.99 -34.86 -8.33
N THR A 60 -14.46 -34.25 -7.24
CA THR A 60 -14.41 -32.82 -6.99
C THR A 60 -12.95 -32.43 -7.18
N ARG A 61 -12.61 -31.98 -8.39
CA ARG A 61 -11.37 -31.28 -8.66
C ARG A 61 -11.44 -30.08 -7.75
N ALA A 62 -10.80 -30.18 -6.58
CA ALA A 62 -10.58 -29.05 -5.72
C ALA A 62 -9.91 -28.01 -6.61
N SER A 63 -10.67 -27.00 -7.01
CA SER A 63 -10.16 -25.85 -7.71
C SER A 63 -9.01 -25.36 -6.84
N GLN A 64 -7.78 -25.57 -7.31
CA GLN A 64 -6.61 -24.92 -6.73
C GLN A 64 -7.03 -23.47 -6.51
N PRO A 65 -6.87 -22.91 -5.30
CA PRO A 65 -7.13 -21.52 -5.10
C PRO A 65 -6.25 -20.81 -6.12
N SER A 66 -6.88 -20.20 -7.12
CA SER A 66 -6.21 -19.22 -7.95
C SER A 66 -5.52 -18.32 -6.96
N SER A 67 -4.19 -18.26 -7.03
CA SER A 67 -3.37 -17.31 -6.28
C SER A 67 -3.73 -15.93 -6.83
N GLY A 68 -4.94 -15.48 -6.48
CA GLY A 68 -5.48 -14.20 -6.87
C GLY A 68 -4.58 -13.11 -6.31
N PRO A 69 -4.65 -11.91 -6.88
CA PRO A 69 -3.91 -10.76 -6.37
C PRO A 69 -4.09 -10.71 -4.85
N ALA A 70 -2.98 -10.64 -4.11
CA ALA A 70 -2.99 -10.71 -2.65
C ALA A 70 -4.07 -9.78 -2.10
N ASP A 71 -5.00 -10.29 -1.29
CA ASP A 71 -6.18 -9.52 -0.92
C ASP A 71 -5.86 -8.61 0.27
N ALA A 72 -5.57 -7.33 -0.01
CA ALA A 72 -5.32 -6.33 1.01
C ALA A 72 -6.45 -6.22 2.04
N CYS A 73 -7.69 -6.59 1.69
CA CYS A 73 -8.81 -6.56 2.63
C CYS A 73 -8.78 -7.69 3.66
N LYS A 74 -7.92 -8.70 3.51
CA LYS A 74 -7.68 -9.73 4.53
C LYS A 74 -6.70 -9.27 5.60
N LEU A 75 -5.92 -8.21 5.34
CA LEU A 75 -4.91 -7.71 6.28
C LEU A 75 -5.51 -6.93 7.44
N VAL A 76 -6.71 -6.37 7.28
CA VAL A 76 -7.43 -5.62 8.32
C VAL A 76 -8.90 -5.97 8.22
N SER A 77 -9.53 -6.33 9.32
CA SER A 77 -10.97 -6.60 9.37
C SER A 77 -11.81 -5.31 9.51
N ALA A 78 -13.10 -5.39 9.20
CA ALA A 78 -14.02 -4.26 9.37
C ALA A 78 -14.07 -3.73 10.81
N ALA A 79 -14.03 -4.61 11.82
CA ALA A 79 -14.02 -4.21 13.22
C ALA A 79 -12.75 -3.42 13.59
N GLU A 80 -11.61 -3.80 13.03
CA GLU A 80 -10.34 -3.11 13.24
C GLU A 80 -10.30 -1.76 12.53
N ALA A 81 -10.85 -1.69 11.32
CA ALA A 81 -11.03 -0.44 10.61
C ALA A 81 -11.96 0.51 11.36
N GLN A 82 -13.09 0.01 11.87
CA GLN A 82 -13.99 0.78 12.73
C GLN A 82 -13.31 1.30 13.99
N ALA A 83 -12.50 0.47 14.65
CA ALA A 83 -11.73 0.88 15.83
C ALA A 83 -10.71 1.97 15.47
N ALA A 84 -10.03 1.87 14.33
CA ALA A 84 -9.05 2.85 13.88
C ALA A 84 -9.68 4.20 13.49
N LEU A 85 -10.85 4.16 12.84
CA LEU A 85 -11.57 5.36 12.41
C LEU A 85 -12.42 5.98 13.52
N GLY A 86 -12.70 5.23 14.59
CA GLY A 86 -13.63 5.65 15.65
C GLY A 86 -15.07 5.84 15.17
N LYS A 87 -15.43 5.26 14.01
CA LYS A 87 -16.72 5.43 13.34
C LYS A 87 -17.19 4.11 12.72
N PRO A 88 -18.51 3.88 12.62
CA PRO A 88 -19.05 2.78 11.83
C PRO A 88 -18.51 2.83 10.40
N VAL A 89 -18.07 1.68 9.90
CA VAL A 89 -17.52 1.54 8.53
C VAL A 89 -18.45 0.75 7.64
N ARG A 90 -18.43 1.11 6.37
CA ARG A 90 -19.09 0.34 5.30
C ARG A 90 -18.29 -0.93 5.00
N PRO A 91 -18.89 -1.89 4.28
CA PRO A 91 -18.14 -3.03 3.74
C PRO A 91 -16.91 -2.57 2.95
N ALA A 92 -15.83 -3.33 3.10
CA ALA A 92 -14.55 -3.03 2.47
C ALA A 92 -14.67 -3.00 0.95
N LYS A 93 -13.96 -2.08 0.30
CA LYS A 93 -13.83 -2.03 -1.16
C LYS A 93 -12.42 -2.49 -1.53
N ALA A 94 -12.34 -3.65 -2.18
CA ALA A 94 -11.09 -4.14 -2.76
C ALA A 94 -10.89 -3.54 -4.15
N LYS A 95 -9.65 -3.14 -4.45
CA LYS A 95 -9.25 -2.67 -5.78
C LYS A 95 -7.84 -3.14 -6.11
N ALA A 96 -7.68 -3.85 -7.22
CA ALA A 96 -6.36 -4.15 -7.75
C ALA A 96 -5.67 -2.84 -8.18
N GLY A 97 -4.37 -2.72 -7.88
CA GLY A 97 -3.55 -1.64 -8.40
C GLY A 97 -3.49 -1.66 -9.93
N ALA A 98 -3.25 -0.52 -10.56
CA ALA A 98 -3.27 -0.38 -12.02
C ALA A 98 -2.30 -1.33 -12.74
N THR A 99 -1.20 -1.69 -12.09
CA THR A 99 -0.18 -2.62 -12.63
C THR A 99 -0.42 -4.08 -12.23
N GLY A 100 -1.47 -4.38 -11.46
CA GLY A 100 -1.74 -5.70 -10.90
C GLY A 100 -0.76 -6.16 -9.81
N ARG A 101 0.26 -5.35 -9.49
CA ARG A 101 1.32 -5.70 -8.52
C ARG A 101 1.00 -5.30 -7.08
N SER A 102 -0.08 -4.55 -6.89
CA SER A 102 -0.59 -4.20 -5.58
C SER A 102 -2.06 -4.51 -5.45
N ALA A 103 -2.49 -4.64 -4.21
CA ALA A 103 -3.89 -4.64 -3.85
C ALA A 103 -4.17 -3.51 -2.88
N ASN A 104 -5.34 -2.91 -3.04
CA ASN A 104 -5.83 -1.85 -2.18
C ASN A 104 -7.09 -2.33 -1.49
N CYS A 105 -7.23 -1.96 -0.23
CA CYS A 105 -8.45 -2.09 0.52
C CYS A 105 -8.85 -0.75 1.10
N THR A 106 -10.11 -0.37 0.93
CA THR A 106 -10.64 0.87 1.50
C THR A 106 -11.83 0.59 2.40
N TYR A 107 -11.76 1.09 3.63
CA TYR A 107 -12.86 1.15 4.57
C TYR A 107 -13.30 2.61 4.73
N GLU A 108 -14.51 2.92 4.31
CA GLU A 108 -15.09 4.26 4.43
C GLU A 108 -16.01 4.31 5.66
N SER A 109 -15.94 5.40 6.43
CA SER A 109 -16.99 5.68 7.40
C SER A 109 -18.33 5.91 6.70
N THR A 110 -19.44 5.66 7.39
CA THR A 110 -20.79 5.91 6.85
C THR A 110 -20.97 7.35 6.37
N ASP A 111 -20.35 8.30 7.06
CA ASP A 111 -20.47 9.73 6.78
C ASP A 111 -19.62 10.18 5.57
N PHE A 112 -18.60 9.40 5.18
CA PHE A 112 -17.76 9.64 4.01
C PHE A 112 -18.56 9.50 2.71
N ALA A 113 -19.45 8.51 2.66
CA ALA A 113 -20.32 8.27 1.51
C ALA A 113 -21.32 9.41 1.26
N ASN A 114 -21.68 10.13 2.32
CA ASN A 114 -22.61 11.25 2.26
C ASN A 114 -21.92 12.57 1.91
N GLY A 115 -20.63 12.54 1.58
CA GLY A 115 -19.85 13.73 1.21
C GLY A 115 -19.64 14.72 2.35
N THR A 116 -19.79 14.27 3.61
CA THR A 116 -19.66 15.16 4.76
C THR A 116 -18.19 15.44 5.06
N ALA A 117 -17.89 16.65 5.55
CA ALA A 117 -16.56 17.02 6.02
C ALA A 117 -16.03 16.12 7.16
N ALA A 118 -16.92 15.40 7.85
CA ALA A 118 -16.59 14.46 8.92
C ALA A 118 -16.34 13.03 8.43
N GLY A 119 -16.38 12.80 7.11
CA GLY A 119 -16.07 11.52 6.49
C GLY A 119 -14.60 11.14 6.67
N LEU A 120 -14.36 9.86 6.95
CA LEU A 120 -13.02 9.29 7.07
C LEU A 120 -12.92 8.04 6.18
N ALA A 121 -11.75 7.77 5.62
CA ALA A 121 -11.48 6.52 4.93
C ALA A 121 -10.12 5.94 5.32
N LEU A 122 -10.09 4.70 5.80
CA LEU A 122 -8.85 3.94 5.99
C LEU A 122 -8.50 3.26 4.67
N VAL A 123 -7.31 3.52 4.16
CA VAL A 123 -6.78 2.91 2.94
C VAL A 123 -5.55 2.08 3.29
N ILE A 124 -5.58 0.81 2.89
CA ILE A 124 -4.48 -0.14 2.98
C ILE A 124 -4.02 -0.46 1.57
N THR A 125 -2.75 -0.20 1.28
CA THR A 125 -2.12 -0.59 0.02
C THR A 125 -1.03 -1.61 0.30
N TYR A 126 -1.11 -2.77 -0.34
CA TYR A 126 -0.19 -3.88 -0.11
C TYR A 126 0.47 -4.33 -1.41
N PHE A 127 1.78 -4.42 -1.38
CA PHE A 127 2.63 -4.97 -2.44
C PHE A 127 3.29 -6.24 -1.89
N PRO A 128 2.73 -7.44 -2.11
CA PRO A 128 3.27 -8.70 -1.57
C PRO A 128 4.70 -8.98 -2.04
N HIS A 129 5.02 -8.57 -3.25
CA HIS A 129 6.36 -8.63 -3.82
C HIS A 129 6.75 -7.23 -4.24
N SER A 130 7.39 -6.52 -3.33
CA SER A 130 7.88 -5.17 -3.60
C SER A 130 8.90 -5.20 -4.74
N SER A 131 8.76 -4.28 -5.70
CA SER A 131 9.80 -4.05 -6.71
C SER A 131 10.97 -3.25 -6.16
N MET A 132 10.87 -2.77 -4.92
CA MET A 132 11.89 -1.96 -4.26
C MET A 132 12.65 -2.83 -3.28
N THR A 133 13.96 -2.64 -3.20
CA THR A 133 14.77 -3.13 -2.07
C THR A 133 14.53 -2.27 -0.82
N LYS A 134 14.91 -2.78 0.36
CA LYS A 134 14.88 -1.97 1.60
C LYS A 134 15.64 -0.65 1.45
N THR A 135 16.83 -0.65 0.85
CA THR A 135 17.62 0.57 0.65
C THR A 135 16.89 1.59 -0.24
N GLN A 136 16.25 1.15 -1.31
CA GLN A 136 15.43 2.02 -2.16
C GLN A 136 14.18 2.52 -1.43
N PHE A 137 13.58 1.68 -0.58
CA PHE A 137 12.48 2.07 0.27
C PHE A 137 12.88 3.17 1.25
N ASP A 138 14.01 3.00 1.95
CA ASP A 138 14.55 4.01 2.86
C ASP A 138 14.92 5.30 2.14
N ALA A 139 15.47 5.22 0.93
CA ALA A 139 15.75 6.41 0.12
C ALA A 139 14.47 7.15 -0.30
N ASN A 140 13.42 6.43 -0.69
CA ASN A 140 12.17 7.02 -1.16
C ASN A 140 11.31 7.59 -0.02
N TYR A 141 11.29 6.94 1.14
CA TYR A 141 10.41 7.31 2.25
C TYR A 141 11.12 7.90 3.46
N GLY A 142 12.45 7.83 3.54
CA GLY A 142 13.25 8.39 4.64
C GLY A 142 13.73 9.82 4.44
N GLY A 143 13.34 10.47 3.33
CA GLY A 143 13.75 11.84 3.00
C GLY A 143 13.09 12.95 3.84
N ASN A 144 13.41 14.21 3.51
CA ASN A 144 13.03 15.40 4.26
C ASN A 144 11.55 15.44 4.71
N GLY A 145 11.36 15.64 6.01
CA GLY A 145 10.04 15.71 6.66
C GLY A 145 9.49 14.36 7.11
N SER A 146 10.10 13.26 6.70
CA SER A 146 9.69 11.92 7.12
C SER A 146 10.22 11.60 8.51
N ARG A 147 9.43 10.87 9.28
CA ARG A 147 9.80 10.41 10.62
C ARG A 147 9.89 8.88 10.63
N ALA A 148 11.03 8.35 11.06
CA ALA A 148 11.19 6.92 11.27
C ALA A 148 10.23 6.42 12.37
N VAL A 149 9.61 5.27 12.14
CA VAL A 149 8.77 4.58 13.12
C VAL A 149 9.45 3.25 13.46
N THR A 150 10.08 3.18 14.63
CA THR A 150 10.87 2.01 15.01
C THR A 150 9.98 0.86 15.46
N GLY A 151 10.46 -0.38 15.29
CA GLY A 151 9.73 -1.58 15.75
C GLY A 151 8.53 -2.00 14.89
N LEU A 152 8.43 -1.49 13.65
CA LEU A 152 7.48 -1.91 12.63
C LEU A 152 8.21 -2.37 11.35
N GLY A 153 8.09 -3.66 11.03
CA GLY A 153 8.76 -4.24 9.87
C GLY A 153 10.29 -4.12 9.93
N ASP A 154 10.93 -4.22 8.78
CA ASP A 154 12.37 -4.00 8.63
C ASP A 154 12.70 -2.51 8.50
N SER A 155 11.74 -1.72 8.00
CA SER A 155 11.79 -0.26 7.97
C SER A 155 10.40 0.34 7.90
N ALA A 156 10.17 1.46 8.61
CA ALA A 156 8.92 2.18 8.53
C ALA A 156 9.13 3.69 8.64
N TRP A 157 8.39 4.42 7.80
CA TRP A 157 8.49 5.86 7.66
C TRP A 157 7.10 6.48 7.62
N TYR A 158 6.93 7.54 8.39
CA TYR A 158 5.72 8.36 8.42
C TYR A 158 5.95 9.69 7.74
N LEU A 159 5.06 10.07 6.83
CA LEU A 159 5.05 11.37 6.16
C LEU A 159 3.62 11.77 5.80
N GLY A 160 3.20 12.98 6.19
CA GLY A 160 1.94 13.60 5.73
C GLY A 160 0.69 12.72 5.87
N GLY A 161 0.47 12.11 7.04
CA GLY A 161 -0.71 11.26 7.26
C GLY A 161 -0.65 9.85 6.67
N MET A 162 0.52 9.42 6.20
CA MET A 162 0.75 8.09 5.64
C MET A 162 1.90 7.38 6.35
N LEU A 163 1.67 6.12 6.72
CA LEU A 163 2.67 5.22 7.28
C LEU A 163 3.02 4.17 6.24
N ASN A 164 4.26 4.21 5.76
CA ASN A 164 4.81 3.22 4.83
C ASN A 164 5.70 2.27 5.60
N VAL A 165 5.57 0.97 5.36
CA VAL A 165 6.35 -0.09 6.00
C VAL A 165 6.91 -1.04 4.93
N TYR A 166 8.18 -1.38 5.07
CA TYR A 166 8.85 -2.45 4.36
C TYR A 166 9.05 -3.62 5.33
N ALA A 167 8.62 -4.82 4.95
CA ALA A 167 8.83 -6.02 5.76
C ALA A 167 8.94 -7.25 4.85
N GLN A 168 10.01 -8.02 5.01
CA GLN A 168 10.19 -9.33 4.35
C GLN A 168 10.06 -9.29 2.82
N GLY A 169 10.48 -8.19 2.18
CA GLY A 169 10.36 -8.04 0.72
C GLY A 169 8.99 -7.55 0.24
N ALA A 170 8.07 -7.23 1.15
CA ALA A 170 6.79 -6.61 0.86
C ALA A 170 6.76 -5.14 1.28
N ASN A 171 5.92 -4.34 0.61
CA ASN A 171 5.59 -2.98 1.04
C ASN A 171 4.13 -2.91 1.50
N LEU A 172 3.89 -2.21 2.59
CA LEU A 172 2.58 -1.88 3.13
C LEU A 172 2.48 -0.37 3.29
N SER A 173 1.38 0.23 2.85
CA SER A 173 1.05 1.63 3.12
C SER A 173 -0.30 1.70 3.81
N VAL A 174 -0.36 2.48 4.89
CA VAL A 174 -1.57 2.70 5.70
C VAL A 174 -1.79 4.20 5.81
N THR A 175 -3.00 4.66 5.47
CA THR A 175 -3.38 6.07 5.62
C THR A 175 -4.84 6.18 6.02
N ILE A 176 -5.17 7.24 6.79
CA ILE A 176 -6.55 7.64 7.02
C ILE A 176 -6.75 8.96 6.28
N VAL A 177 -7.60 8.94 5.26
CA VAL A 177 -8.00 10.11 4.50
C VAL A 177 -9.08 10.86 5.28
N SER A 178 -8.86 12.15 5.46
CA SER A 178 -9.77 13.09 6.11
C SER A 178 -9.61 14.45 5.45
N LEU A 179 -10.70 15.22 5.39
CA LEU A 179 -10.71 16.55 4.79
C LEU A 179 -10.09 17.63 5.70
N ASN A 180 -10.03 17.37 7.01
CA ASN A 180 -9.71 18.39 8.00
C ASN A 180 -8.49 18.08 8.87
N ALA A 181 -7.92 16.88 8.77
CA ALA A 181 -6.82 16.45 9.62
C ALA A 181 -5.98 15.37 8.96
N GLU A 182 -4.69 15.37 9.24
CA GLU A 182 -3.80 14.27 8.90
C GLU A 182 -3.82 13.21 10.01
N ALA A 183 -3.72 11.94 9.62
CA ALA A 183 -3.66 10.83 10.55
C ALA A 183 -2.30 10.77 11.24
N THR A 184 -2.25 10.69 12.56
CA THR A 184 -0.97 10.58 13.29
C THR A 184 -0.42 9.15 13.27
N VAL A 185 0.89 8.98 13.52
CA VAL A 185 1.49 7.65 13.69
C VAL A 185 0.78 6.81 14.75
N ALA A 186 0.35 7.43 15.86
CA ALA A 186 -0.34 6.72 16.94
C ALA A 186 -1.67 6.09 16.46
N GLN A 187 -2.31 6.67 15.44
CA GLN A 187 -3.52 6.12 14.83
C GLN A 187 -3.19 5.02 13.81
N LEU A 188 -2.11 5.18 13.04
CA LEU A 188 -1.76 4.29 11.94
C LEU A 188 -0.98 3.04 12.38
N GLU A 189 -0.11 3.16 13.37
CA GLU A 189 0.76 2.07 13.84
C GLU A 189 -0.02 0.82 14.28
N PRO A 190 -1.10 0.91 15.10
CA PRO A 190 -1.85 -0.27 15.50
C PRO A 190 -2.46 -1.03 14.32
N VAL A 191 -2.87 -0.32 13.27
CA VAL A 191 -3.40 -0.91 12.04
C VAL A 191 -2.30 -1.59 11.25
N ALA A 192 -1.16 -0.91 11.06
CA ALA A 192 0.01 -1.47 10.38
C ALA A 192 0.51 -2.74 11.08
N ARG A 193 0.59 -2.75 12.42
CA ARG A 193 1.01 -3.92 13.20
C ARG A 193 0.08 -5.12 13.00
N ARG A 194 -1.23 -4.90 12.98
CA ARG A 194 -2.24 -5.96 12.70
C ARG A 194 -2.13 -6.49 11.28
N ALA A 195 -1.90 -5.61 10.30
CA ALA A 195 -1.71 -6.00 8.90
C ALA A 195 -0.44 -6.83 8.71
N LEU A 196 0.69 -6.39 9.30
CA LEU A 196 1.96 -7.12 9.25
C LEU A 196 1.89 -8.49 9.89
N ALA A 197 1.08 -8.68 10.94
CA ALA A 197 0.88 -9.99 11.57
C ALA A 197 0.12 -10.99 10.68
N ARG A 198 -0.41 -10.56 9.53
CA ARG A 198 -1.18 -11.38 8.57
C ARG A 198 -0.50 -11.50 7.21
N ILE A 199 0.70 -10.93 7.06
CA ILE A 199 1.58 -11.06 5.90
C ILE A 199 2.55 -12.20 6.18
#